data_AF-A0A955THT7-F1
#
_entry.id   AF-A0A955THT7-F1
#
_cell.length_a   1.000
_cell.length_b   1.000
_cell.length_c   1.000
_cell.angle_alpha   90.00
_cell.angle_beta   90.00
_cell.angle_gamma   90.00
#
_symmetry.space_group_name_H-M   'P 1'
#
loop_
_entity.id
_entity.type
_entity.pdbx_description
1 polymer ?
#
loop_
_entity_poly.entity_id
_entity_poly.type
_entity_poly.pdbx_seq_one_letter_code
_entity_poly.pdbx_strand_id
1 'polypeptide(L)'
;GVEYEGTCVLGVVYDPTRDELFLGQQGKGATLNGTPIHVSATPHLHEALLVTGFAYDVHTAKDNNLKEFCTFTLRARGMRRTGTAAIDLCYIACGRFDGFWELQLNPWDTAAGKVILEEAGGKITNYAGEPYSIYGSTIIASNGLIHAEMLGIIQEVRKQ
;
A
#
# COMPACT_ATOMS: atom_id res chain seq x y z
N GLY A 1 -13.03 2.74 7.24
CA GLY A 1 -13.66 1.92 6.19
C GLY A 1 -14.91 1.26 6.75
N VAL A 2 -15.81 0.80 5.88
CA VAL A 2 -16.98 0.00 6.26
C VAL A 2 -16.75 -1.41 5.76
N GLU A 3 -16.85 -2.38 6.67
CA GLU A 3 -16.86 -3.80 6.37
C GLU A 3 -18.28 -4.34 6.50
N TYR A 4 -18.74 -5.10 5.51
CA TYR A 4 -20.03 -5.78 5.48
C TYR A 4 -19.80 -7.25 5.14
N GLU A 5 -20.25 -8.16 6.01
CA GLU A 5 -20.10 -9.62 5.85
C GLU A 5 -18.65 -10.06 5.51
N GLY A 6 -17.66 -9.47 6.20
CA GLY A 6 -16.24 -9.81 6.01
C GLY A 6 -15.59 -9.19 4.76
N THR A 7 -16.31 -8.32 4.04
CA THR A 7 -15.80 -7.61 2.86
C THR A 7 -15.76 -6.11 3.11
N CYS A 8 -14.61 -5.47 2.87
CA CYS A 8 -14.53 -4.01 2.89
C CYS A 8 -15.26 -3.44 1.67
N VAL A 9 -16.33 -2.67 1.88
CA VAL A 9 -17.23 -2.18 0.81
C VAL A 9 -17.11 -0.69 0.55
N LEU A 10 -16.60 0.09 1.51
CA LEU A 10 -16.46 1.54 1.42
C LEU A 10 -15.20 2.02 2.16
N GLY A 11 -14.42 2.86 1.52
CA GLY A 11 -13.25 3.53 2.08
C GLY A 11 -13.37 5.04 1.97
N VAL A 12 -13.08 5.74 3.06
CA VAL A 12 -12.94 7.21 3.07
C VAL A 12 -11.68 7.54 3.87
N VAL A 13 -10.81 8.36 3.29
CA VAL A 13 -9.61 8.89 3.94
C VAL A 13 -9.55 10.39 3.62
N TYR A 14 -9.34 11.22 4.65
CA TYR A 14 -9.27 12.66 4.49
C TYR A 14 -7.94 13.19 5.05
N ASP A 15 -7.18 13.89 4.22
CA ASP A 15 -6.04 14.70 4.65
C ASP A 15 -6.50 16.16 4.82
N PRO A 16 -6.71 16.63 6.07
CA PRO A 16 -7.16 18.00 6.32
C PRO A 16 -6.07 19.05 6.05
N THR A 17 -4.80 18.65 5.96
CA THR A 17 -3.68 19.59 5.72
C THR A 17 -3.59 20.02 4.26
N ARG A 18 -4.20 19.23 3.36
CA ARG A 18 -4.22 19.46 1.91
C ARG A 18 -5.63 19.59 1.34
N ASP A 19 -6.64 19.39 2.17
CA ASP A 19 -8.04 19.29 1.77
C ASP A 19 -8.25 18.21 0.70
N GLU A 20 -7.74 17.00 0.96
CA GLU A 20 -7.83 15.86 0.06
C GLU A 20 -8.73 14.77 0.64
N LEU A 21 -9.91 14.59 0.02
CA LEU A 21 -10.86 13.54 0.33
C LEU A 21 -10.75 12.42 -0.69
N PHE A 22 -10.20 11.29 -0.25
CA PHE A 22 -10.18 10.05 -1.00
C PHE A 22 -11.41 9.20 -0.64
N LEU A 23 -12.12 8.73 -1.66
CA LEU A 23 -13.30 7.88 -1.51
C LEU A 23 -13.24 6.74 -2.51
N GLY A 24 -13.49 5.52 -2.04
CA GLY A 24 -13.61 4.33 -2.86
C GLY A 24 -14.80 3.49 -2.42
N GLN A 25 -15.58 3.00 -3.37
CA GLN A 25 -16.73 2.14 -3.11
C GLN A 25 -16.67 0.93 -4.04
N GLN A 26 -16.92 -0.25 -3.48
CA GLN A 26 -16.86 -1.50 -4.23
C GLN A 26 -17.72 -1.45 -5.51
N GLY A 27 -17.08 -1.69 -6.66
CA GLY A 27 -17.68 -1.68 -7.99
C GLY A 27 -18.09 -0.29 -8.52
N LYS A 28 -17.60 0.79 -7.92
CA LYS A 28 -17.96 2.18 -8.29
C LYS A 28 -16.75 3.06 -8.60
N GLY A 29 -15.54 2.54 -8.45
CA GLY A 29 -14.31 3.29 -8.65
C GLY A 29 -13.88 4.08 -7.41
N ALA A 30 -12.76 4.78 -7.56
CA ALA A 30 -12.17 5.63 -6.54
C ALA A 30 -12.06 7.08 -7.03
N THR A 31 -12.13 8.02 -6.10
CA THR A 31 -12.06 9.46 -6.38
C THR A 31 -11.16 10.19 -5.37
N LEU A 32 -10.58 11.30 -5.83
CA LEU A 32 -9.96 12.35 -5.02
C LEU A 32 -10.74 13.64 -5.25
N ASN A 33 -11.35 14.20 -4.20
CA ASN A 33 -12.18 15.41 -4.27
C ASN A 33 -13.25 15.32 -5.37
N GLY A 34 -13.88 14.14 -5.49
CA GLY A 34 -14.91 13.85 -6.50
C GLY A 34 -14.40 13.59 -7.92
N THR A 35 -13.09 13.73 -8.18
CA THR A 35 -12.48 13.42 -9.47
C THR A 35 -11.99 11.96 -9.49
N PRO A 36 -12.33 11.16 -10.51
CA PRO A 36 -11.82 9.78 -10.64
C PRO A 36 -10.29 9.72 -10.61
N ILE A 37 -9.76 8.69 -9.94
CA ILE A 37 -8.32 8.43 -9.83
C ILE A 37 -7.98 7.02 -10.29
N HIS A 38 -6.74 6.86 -10.76
CA HIS A 38 -6.17 5.58 -11.16
C HIS A 38 -4.73 5.48 -10.67
N VAL A 39 -4.30 4.24 -10.45
CA VAL A 39 -2.89 3.94 -10.17
C VAL A 39 -1.97 4.38 -11.33
N SER A 40 -0.68 4.50 -11.04
CA SER A 40 0.32 4.87 -12.06
C SER A 40 0.47 3.81 -13.15
N ALA A 41 1.01 4.21 -14.29
CA ALA A 41 1.37 3.31 -15.39
C ALA A 41 2.85 2.87 -15.36
N THR A 42 3.56 3.08 -14.25
CA THR A 42 4.99 2.76 -14.11
C THR A 42 5.21 1.25 -14.28
N PRO A 43 5.90 0.79 -15.33
CA PRO A 43 5.93 -0.63 -15.69
C PRO A 43 7.01 -1.42 -14.95
N HIS A 44 8.02 -0.75 -14.39
CA HIS A 44 9.21 -1.39 -13.85
C HIS A 44 9.61 -0.80 -12.50
N LEU A 45 10.04 -1.67 -11.58
CA LEU A 45 10.44 -1.27 -10.22
C LEU A 45 11.55 -0.20 -10.19
N HIS A 46 12.53 -0.27 -11.08
CA HIS A 46 13.66 0.67 -11.09
C HIS A 46 13.26 2.12 -11.44
N GLU A 47 12.07 2.33 -11.99
CA GLU A 47 11.48 3.63 -12.28
C GLU A 47 10.55 4.12 -11.17
N ALA A 48 10.16 3.20 -10.27
CA ALA A 48 9.12 3.39 -9.28
C ALA A 48 9.57 4.17 -8.03
N LEU A 49 8.67 5.02 -7.53
CA LEU A 49 8.73 5.68 -6.24
C LEU A 49 7.92 4.86 -5.23
N LEU A 50 8.62 4.23 -4.30
CA LEU A 50 8.01 3.38 -3.28
C LEU A 50 7.89 4.11 -1.95
N VAL A 51 6.99 3.62 -1.11
CA VAL A 51 6.81 4.08 0.26
C VAL A 51 6.73 2.88 1.21
N THR A 52 7.18 3.05 2.46
CA THR A 52 7.08 2.01 3.48
C THR A 52 7.04 2.67 4.87
N GLY A 53 6.88 1.86 5.91
CA GLY A 53 6.96 2.28 7.29
C GLY A 53 7.74 1.31 8.17
N PHE A 54 7.74 1.61 9.46
CA PHE A 54 8.49 0.88 10.49
C PHE A 54 7.63 0.84 11.74
N ALA A 55 7.45 -0.35 12.31
CA ALA A 55 6.77 -0.53 13.58
C ALA A 55 7.49 0.24 14.71
N TYR A 56 6.76 0.58 15.76
CA TYR A 56 7.30 1.39 16.88
C TYR A 56 8.45 0.70 17.63
N ASP A 57 8.54 -0.62 17.56
CA ASP A 57 9.56 -1.45 18.18
C ASP A 57 10.77 -1.74 17.27
N VAL A 58 10.94 -0.98 16.17
CA VAL A 58 12.04 -1.12 15.18
C VAL A 58 13.44 -1.27 15.81
N HIS A 59 13.68 -0.63 16.96
CA HIS A 59 14.97 -0.66 17.66
C HIS A 59 15.27 -1.99 18.36
N THR A 60 14.24 -2.80 18.62
CA THR A 60 14.33 -4.04 19.41
C THR A 60 13.83 -5.26 18.65
N ALA A 61 12.93 -5.07 17.68
CA ALA A 61 12.38 -6.14 16.86
C ALA A 61 13.47 -6.75 15.97
N LYS A 62 13.48 -8.09 15.89
CA LYS A 62 14.31 -8.83 14.94
C LYS A 62 13.78 -8.68 13.50
N ASP A 63 12.45 -8.65 13.36
CA ASP A 63 11.77 -8.37 12.10
C ASP A 63 11.34 -6.91 12.10
N ASN A 64 12.18 -6.04 11.52
CA ASN A 64 12.08 -4.59 11.67
C ASN A 64 12.07 -3.85 10.32
N ASN A 65 11.83 -4.55 9.22
CA ASN A 65 11.76 -4.00 7.86
C ASN A 65 13.07 -3.41 7.28
N LEU A 66 14.18 -3.39 8.02
CA LEU A 66 15.41 -2.74 7.54
C LEU A 66 16.04 -3.46 6.36
N LYS A 67 15.99 -4.80 6.33
CA LYS A 67 16.53 -5.60 5.22
C LYS A 67 15.77 -5.31 3.92
N GLU A 68 14.44 -5.27 3.99
CA GLU A 68 13.56 -4.95 2.87
C GLU A 68 13.79 -3.51 2.41
N PHE A 69 13.80 -2.55 3.34
CA PHE A 69 14.07 -1.14 3.04
C PHE A 69 15.39 -0.94 2.31
N CYS A 70 16.48 -1.53 2.81
CA CYS A 70 17.78 -1.47 2.16
C CYS A 70 17.75 -2.08 0.75
N THR A 71 17.10 -3.24 0.60
CA THR A 71 17.03 -3.95 -0.69
C THR A 71 16.24 -3.16 -1.73
N PHE A 72 15.06 -2.62 -1.36
CA PHE A 72 14.25 -1.79 -2.24
C PHE A 72 14.94 -0.46 -2.57
N THR A 73 15.64 0.16 -1.62
CA THR A 73 16.40 1.40 -1.86
C THR A 73 17.42 1.24 -2.99
N LEU A 74 18.00 0.05 -3.14
CA LEU A 74 18.98 -0.26 -4.19
C LEU A 74 18.35 -0.63 -5.54
N ARG A 75 17.06 -0.99 -5.57
CA ARG A 75 16.37 -1.53 -6.76
C ARG A 75 15.30 -0.59 -7.33
N ALA A 76 14.80 0.36 -6.53
CA ALA A 76 13.77 1.33 -6.93
C ALA A 76 14.37 2.71 -7.22
N ARG A 77 13.61 3.58 -7.90
CA ARG A 77 14.04 4.95 -8.20
C ARG A 77 14.17 5.82 -6.95
N GLY A 78 13.31 5.58 -5.96
CA GLY A 78 13.33 6.34 -4.73
C GLY A 78 12.41 5.77 -3.67
N MET A 79 12.70 6.16 -2.44
CA MET A 79 11.96 5.75 -1.25
C MET A 79 11.30 6.95 -0.56
N ARG A 80 10.15 6.70 0.06
CA ARG A 80 9.45 7.60 0.98
C ARG A 80 9.09 6.86 2.26
N ARG A 81 8.87 7.66 3.31
CA ARG A 81 8.32 7.24 4.60
C ARG A 81 7.48 8.41 5.11
N THR A 82 6.19 8.40 4.85
CA THR A 82 5.28 9.53 5.18
C THR A 82 4.79 9.45 6.63
N GLY A 83 4.74 8.24 7.20
CA GLY A 83 4.24 7.99 8.55
C GLY A 83 2.75 7.70 8.63
N THR A 84 2.08 7.39 7.51
CA THR A 84 0.64 7.05 7.49
C THR A 84 0.29 6.08 6.37
N ALA A 85 0.05 4.81 6.74
CA ALA A 85 -0.34 3.76 5.80
C ALA A 85 -1.63 4.08 5.03
N ALA A 86 -2.61 4.72 5.69
CA ALA A 86 -3.89 5.07 5.08
C ALA A 86 -3.72 6.03 3.90
N ILE A 87 -2.86 7.05 4.06
CA ILE A 87 -2.54 8.01 2.99
C ILE A 87 -1.62 7.38 1.94
N ASP A 88 -0.67 6.55 2.36
CA ASP A 88 0.24 5.87 1.43
C ASP A 88 -0.53 5.00 0.41
N LEU A 89 -1.55 4.26 0.87
CA LEU A 89 -2.43 3.51 -0.01
C LEU A 89 -3.23 4.42 -0.96
N CYS A 90 -3.73 5.56 -0.47
CA CYS A 90 -4.44 6.54 -1.30
C CYS A 90 -3.52 7.18 -2.35
N TYR A 91 -2.26 7.41 -2.00
CA TYR A 91 -1.27 7.99 -2.91
C TYR A 91 -0.85 7.01 -3.99
N ILE A 92 -0.88 5.70 -3.73
CA ILE A 92 -0.78 4.69 -4.79
C ILE A 92 -2.02 4.73 -5.68
N ALA A 93 -3.21 4.78 -5.08
CA ALA A 93 -4.49 4.81 -5.79
C ALA A 93 -4.62 6.00 -6.76
N CYS A 94 -3.93 7.12 -6.51
CA CYS A 94 -3.88 8.26 -7.41
C CYS A 94 -2.53 8.43 -8.15
N GLY A 95 -1.69 7.39 -8.17
CA GLY A 95 -0.45 7.35 -8.96
C GLY A 95 0.66 8.28 -8.49
N ARG A 96 0.63 8.78 -7.25
CA ARG A 96 1.73 9.56 -6.65
C ARG A 96 2.87 8.67 -6.19
N PHE A 97 2.54 7.48 -5.73
CA PHE A 97 3.48 6.39 -5.44
C PHE A 97 3.11 5.17 -6.27
N ASP A 98 4.07 4.27 -6.46
CA ASP A 98 3.86 3.09 -7.30
C ASP A 98 3.66 1.82 -6.46
N GLY A 99 4.19 1.81 -5.23
CA GLY A 99 4.09 0.65 -4.35
C GLY A 99 4.38 0.96 -2.88
N PHE A 100 3.81 0.12 -2.02
CA PHE A 100 3.90 0.15 -0.57
C PHE A 100 4.05 -1.27 -0.02
N TRP A 101 4.84 -1.40 1.03
CA TRP A 101 4.86 -2.60 1.86
C TRP A 101 5.06 -2.21 3.32
N GLU A 102 4.47 -2.99 4.24
CA GLU A 102 4.70 -2.85 5.67
C GLU A 102 4.28 -4.13 6.40
N LEU A 103 4.66 -4.22 7.68
CA LEU A 103 4.24 -5.28 8.59
C LEU A 103 3.59 -4.70 9.85
N GLN A 104 2.76 -5.50 10.51
CA GLN A 104 2.10 -5.19 11.79
C GLN A 104 1.19 -3.96 11.77
N LEU A 105 0.53 -3.71 10.63
CA LEU A 105 -0.56 -2.74 10.58
C LEU A 105 -1.83 -3.30 11.21
N ASN A 106 -2.64 -2.43 11.77
CA ASN A 106 -3.94 -2.79 12.31
C ASN A 106 -5.03 -2.68 11.23
N PRO A 107 -6.19 -3.31 11.44
CA PRO A 107 -7.28 -3.24 10.46
C PRO A 107 -7.71 -1.82 10.10
N TRP A 108 -7.68 -0.89 11.05
CA TRP A 108 -8.06 0.52 10.81
C TRP A 108 -7.06 1.28 9.95
N ASP A 109 -5.80 0.84 9.89
CA ASP A 109 -4.74 1.49 9.11
C ASP A 109 -4.94 1.27 7.59
N THR A 110 -5.53 0.15 7.20
CA THR A 110 -5.61 -0.28 5.79
C THR A 110 -7.02 -0.47 5.26
N ALA A 111 -8.05 -0.70 6.10
CA ALA A 111 -9.39 -1.05 5.63
C ALA A 111 -9.99 -0.04 4.64
N ALA A 112 -9.80 1.26 4.87
CA ALA A 112 -10.26 2.27 3.92
C ALA A 112 -9.38 2.32 2.66
N GLY A 113 -8.06 2.35 2.83
CA GLY A 113 -7.10 2.43 1.72
C GLY A 113 -7.16 1.21 0.80
N LYS A 114 -7.47 0.01 1.32
CA LYS A 114 -7.69 -1.22 0.54
C LYS A 114 -8.76 -1.01 -0.53
N VAL A 115 -9.95 -0.56 -0.14
CA VAL A 115 -11.07 -0.35 -1.07
C VAL A 115 -10.70 0.70 -2.10
N ILE A 116 -10.12 1.82 -1.66
CA ILE A 116 -9.70 2.92 -2.53
C ILE A 116 -8.68 2.45 -3.57
N LEU A 117 -7.68 1.66 -3.16
CA LEU A 117 -6.65 1.15 -4.05
C LEU A 117 -7.18 0.12 -5.05
N GLU A 118 -7.97 -0.87 -4.59
CA GLU A 118 -8.55 -1.90 -5.46
C GLU A 118 -9.44 -1.26 -6.53
N GLU A 119 -10.28 -0.30 -6.15
CA GLU A 119 -11.18 0.41 -7.08
C GLU A 119 -10.45 1.37 -8.04
N ALA A 120 -9.24 1.82 -7.69
CA ALA A 120 -8.37 2.59 -8.58
C ALA A 120 -7.59 1.72 -9.58
N GLY A 121 -7.75 0.38 -9.52
CA GLY A 121 -7.05 -0.58 -10.38
C GLY A 121 -5.73 -1.09 -9.80
N GLY A 122 -5.45 -0.83 -8.53
CA GLY A 122 -4.28 -1.34 -7.83
C GLY A 122 -4.40 -2.79 -7.41
N LYS A 123 -3.29 -3.35 -6.91
CA LYS A 123 -3.22 -4.73 -6.40
C LYS A 123 -2.70 -4.74 -4.97
N ILE A 124 -3.31 -5.60 -4.15
CA ILE A 124 -2.95 -5.77 -2.74
C ILE A 124 -2.89 -7.26 -2.35
N THR A 125 -1.81 -7.68 -1.69
CA THR A 125 -1.58 -9.07 -1.23
C THR A 125 -0.85 -9.10 0.11
N ASN A 126 -0.73 -10.27 0.72
CA ASN A 126 0.24 -10.51 1.81
C ASN A 126 1.63 -10.88 1.23
N TYR A 127 2.63 -11.13 2.09
CA TYR A 127 3.98 -11.51 1.63
C TYR A 127 4.07 -12.90 0.98
N ALA A 128 3.03 -13.74 1.10
CA ALA A 128 2.91 -14.99 0.37
C ALA A 128 2.30 -14.80 -1.04
N GLY A 129 1.82 -13.59 -1.37
CA GLY A 129 1.12 -13.30 -2.62
C GLY A 129 -0.35 -13.72 -2.61
N GLU A 130 -0.89 -14.09 -1.44
CA GLU A 130 -2.29 -14.47 -1.26
C GLU A 130 -3.17 -13.23 -1.10
N PRO A 131 -4.50 -13.36 -1.26
CA PRO A 131 -5.44 -12.26 -1.05
C PRO A 131 -5.23 -11.57 0.31
N TYR A 132 -5.13 -10.25 0.29
CA TYR A 132 -4.91 -9.47 1.50
C TYR A 132 -6.15 -9.45 2.40
N SER A 133 -5.92 -9.65 3.70
CA SER A 133 -6.91 -9.45 4.77
C SER A 133 -6.46 -8.30 5.66
N ILE A 134 -7.38 -7.43 6.05
CA ILE A 134 -7.13 -6.33 7.00
C ILE A 134 -6.76 -6.84 8.41
N TYR A 135 -7.01 -8.12 8.68
CA TYR A 135 -6.63 -8.82 9.91
C TYR A 135 -5.27 -9.54 9.79
N GLY A 136 -4.64 -9.47 8.61
CA GLY A 136 -3.32 -10.03 8.36
C GLY A 136 -2.19 -9.14 8.89
N SER A 137 -1.00 -9.73 9.01
CA SER A 137 0.18 -9.07 9.60
C SER A 137 1.12 -8.43 8.58
N THR A 138 0.91 -8.65 7.28
CA THR A 138 1.81 -8.17 6.20
C THR A 138 1.00 -7.68 5.01
N ILE A 139 1.51 -6.66 4.33
CA ILE A 139 0.86 -6.05 3.18
C ILE A 139 1.89 -5.72 2.10
N ILE A 140 1.53 -6.01 0.85
CA ILE A 140 2.12 -5.42 -0.35
C ILE A 140 0.98 -4.78 -1.13
N ALA A 141 1.13 -3.52 -1.48
CA ALA A 141 0.21 -2.76 -2.29
C ALA A 141 0.98 -2.14 -3.46
N SER A 142 0.43 -2.14 -4.67
CA SER A 142 1.07 -1.48 -5.81
C SER A 142 0.08 -1.08 -6.90
N ASN A 143 0.60 -0.42 -7.94
CA ASN A 143 -0.10 -0.14 -9.19
C ASN A 143 -0.47 -1.39 -10.01
N GLY A 144 -0.25 -2.60 -9.49
CA GLY A 144 -0.49 -3.87 -10.18
C GLY A 144 0.65 -4.30 -11.08
N LEU A 145 1.25 -3.38 -11.86
CA LEU A 145 2.32 -3.67 -12.82
C LEU A 145 3.60 -4.16 -12.13
N ILE A 146 4.05 -3.46 -11.09
CA ILE A 146 5.30 -3.81 -10.37
C ILE A 146 5.10 -4.85 -9.26
N HIS A 147 3.87 -5.37 -9.08
CA HIS A 147 3.52 -6.18 -7.91
C HIS A 147 4.33 -7.48 -7.82
N ALA A 148 4.58 -8.13 -8.96
CA ALA A 148 5.35 -9.37 -9.02
C ALA A 148 6.82 -9.15 -8.66
N GLU A 149 7.42 -8.04 -9.12
CA GLU A 149 8.79 -7.66 -8.78
C GLU A 149 8.93 -7.42 -7.27
N MET A 150 7.98 -6.66 -6.67
CA MET A 150 7.96 -6.40 -5.23
C MET A 150 7.82 -7.68 -4.40
N LEU A 151 6.88 -8.56 -4.77
CA LEU A 151 6.67 -9.83 -4.09
C LEU A 151 7.93 -10.71 -4.15
N GLY A 152 8.57 -10.79 -5.32
CA GLY A 152 9.81 -11.54 -5.49
C GLY A 152 10.94 -11.07 -4.58
N ILE A 153 11.12 -9.74 -4.45
CA ILE A 153 12.11 -9.14 -3.56
C ILE A 153 11.83 -9.47 -2.10
N ILE A 154 10.59 -9.29 -1.65
CA ILE A 154 10.22 -9.57 -0.26
C ILE A 154 10.45 -11.04 0.09
N GLN A 155 10.10 -11.96 -0.82
CA GLN A 155 10.33 -13.39 -0.63
C GLN A 155 11.82 -13.76 -0.66
N GLU A 156 12.63 -13.09 -1.49
CA GLU A 156 14.09 -13.24 -1.51
C GLU A 156 14.71 -12.82 -0.18
N VAL A 157 14.37 -11.62 0.31
CA VAL A 157 14.92 -11.05 1.54
C VAL A 157 14.53 -11.87 2.77
N ARG A 158 13.29 -12.38 2.82
CA ARG A 158 12.78 -13.12 3.99
C ARG A 158 13.18 -14.59 4.05
N LYS A 159 13.78 -15.13 2.99
CA LYS A 159 14.42 -16.46 3.02
C LYS A 159 15.83 -16.43 3.64
N GLN A 160 16.41 -15.24 3.84
CA GLN A 160 17.78 -15.02 4.35
C GLN A 160 17.80 -14.71 5.85
#